data_AF-A0A949XPP1-F1
#
_entry.id   AF-A0A949XPP1-F1
#
_cell.length_a   1.000
_cell.length_b   1.000
_cell.length_c   1.000
_cell.angle_alpha   90.00
_cell.angle_beta   90.00
_cell.angle_gamma   90.00
#
_symmetry.space_group_name_H-M   'P 1'
#
loop_
_entity.id
_entity.type
_entity.pdbx_description
1 polymer ?
#
loop_
_entity_poly.entity_id
_entity_poly.type
_entity_poly.pdbx_seq_one_letter_code
_entity_poly.pdbx_strand_id
1 'polypeptide(L)'
;MKGVLLASALAIGTANLWSQVPAPQVFGPDHIADVYRVSLDRGALLLESINDVIKSKAIRDGQVIISSGSVEECTYHFVASTDLKPQNEYKTVRGPSEILSGGGVIADGEPHIHIALSNPEKGVYGGHLETGCRVLYLAEITVFRFVGTPLTRKSNEKGILLLQPK
;
A
#
# COMPACT_ATOMS: atom_id res chain seq x y z
N MET A 1 -69.42 -2.40 29.37
CA MET A 1 -68.07 -2.80 29.81
C MET A 1 -67.21 -3.05 28.59
N LYS A 2 -66.10 -2.29 28.46
CA LYS A 2 -64.81 -2.58 27.77
C LYS A 2 -64.92 -3.09 26.31
N GLY A 3 -64.55 -2.31 25.29
CA GLY A 3 -63.15 -2.02 24.90
C GLY A 3 -62.53 -3.29 24.30
N VAL A 4 -62.02 -3.33 23.06
CA VAL A 4 -60.65 -2.94 22.71
C VAL A 4 -60.54 -2.75 21.18
N LEU A 5 -59.93 -1.62 20.79
CA LEU A 5 -59.44 -1.32 19.45
C LEU A 5 -58.17 -2.17 19.19
N LEU A 6 -58.11 -2.94 18.11
CA LEU A 6 -56.84 -3.52 17.62
C LEU A 6 -56.06 -2.42 16.89
N ALA A 7 -55.10 -1.81 17.57
CA ALA A 7 -54.08 -0.98 16.93
C ALA A 7 -52.98 -1.89 16.38
N SER A 8 -52.92 -2.04 15.06
CA SER A 8 -51.79 -2.64 14.36
C SER A 8 -50.57 -1.72 14.48
N ALA A 9 -49.65 -2.06 15.37
CA ALA A 9 -48.36 -1.39 15.46
C ALA A 9 -47.49 -1.81 14.26
N LEU A 10 -47.35 -0.91 13.27
CA LEU A 10 -46.25 -0.99 12.31
C LEU A 10 -44.95 -0.76 13.08
N ALA A 11 -44.21 -1.84 13.36
CA ALA A 11 -42.83 -1.73 13.80
C ALA A 11 -42.01 -1.25 12.61
N ILE A 12 -41.86 0.07 12.49
CA ILE A 12 -40.85 0.67 11.61
C ILE A 12 -39.51 0.35 12.26
N GLY A 13 -38.92 -0.77 11.86
CA GLY A 13 -37.56 -1.12 12.22
C GLY A 13 -36.66 0.00 11.74
N THR A 14 -36.09 0.76 12.68
CA THR A 14 -34.98 1.67 12.40
C THR A 14 -33.79 0.80 12.00
N ALA A 15 -33.69 0.47 10.71
CA ALA A 15 -32.48 -0.11 10.17
C ALA A 15 -31.34 0.87 10.51
N ASN A 16 -30.43 0.43 11.37
CA ASN A 16 -29.26 1.19 11.76
C ASN A 16 -28.54 1.63 10.48
N LEU A 17 -28.60 2.93 10.18
CA LEU A 17 -27.96 3.59 9.03
C LEU A 17 -26.42 3.63 9.13
N TRP A 18 -25.86 2.96 10.14
CA TRP A 18 -24.45 2.64 10.21
C TRP A 18 -24.23 1.42 9.34
N SER A 19 -23.87 1.66 8.07
CA SER A 19 -23.31 0.63 7.19
C SER A 19 -22.35 -0.24 7.99
N GLN A 20 -22.55 -1.56 7.99
CA GLN A 20 -21.73 -2.48 8.78
C GLN A 20 -20.25 -2.21 8.51
N VAL A 21 -19.49 -1.97 9.58
CA VAL A 21 -18.03 -1.81 9.50
C VAL A 21 -17.47 -3.06 8.84
N PRO A 22 -16.71 -2.95 7.73
CA PRO A 22 -16.14 -4.12 7.07
C PRO A 22 -15.23 -4.89 8.01
N ALA A 23 -15.39 -6.21 8.06
CA ALA A 23 -14.49 -7.08 8.83
C ALA A 23 -13.09 -7.11 8.18
N PRO A 24 -12.01 -7.21 8.96
CA PRO A 24 -10.67 -7.39 8.40
C PRO A 24 -10.57 -8.72 7.67
N GLN A 25 -9.89 -8.72 6.52
CA GLN A 25 -9.48 -9.96 5.85
C GLN A 25 -8.07 -10.32 6.30
N VAL A 26 -7.90 -11.57 6.74
CA VAL A 26 -6.63 -12.10 7.21
C VAL A 26 -6.20 -13.22 6.28
N PHE A 27 -4.96 -13.17 5.81
CA PHE A 27 -4.34 -14.18 4.97
C PHE A 27 -3.19 -14.85 5.73
N GLY A 28 -2.99 -16.16 5.52
CA GLY A 28 -1.97 -16.96 6.20
C GLY A 28 -2.53 -17.98 7.20
N PRO A 29 -1.67 -18.58 8.04
CA PRO A 29 -0.27 -18.23 8.26
C PRO A 29 0.64 -18.55 7.06
N ASP A 30 1.60 -17.66 6.82
CA ASP A 30 2.65 -17.84 5.83
C ASP A 30 4.02 -17.91 6.52
N HIS A 31 5.02 -18.46 5.82
CA HIS A 31 6.39 -18.55 6.30
C HIS A 31 7.31 -17.65 5.49
N ILE A 32 8.28 -17.00 6.16
CA ILE A 32 9.39 -16.34 5.48
C ILE A 32 10.33 -17.43 4.97
N ALA A 33 10.41 -17.59 3.67
CA ALA A 33 11.29 -18.56 3.04
C ALA A 33 12.67 -17.97 2.73
N ASP A 34 12.72 -16.74 2.23
CA ASP A 34 13.96 -16.05 1.92
C ASP A 34 13.95 -14.60 2.41
N VAL A 35 15.14 -14.10 2.74
CA VAL A 35 15.41 -12.70 3.08
C VAL A 35 16.51 -12.18 2.16
N TYR A 36 16.19 -11.17 1.36
CA TYR A 36 17.13 -10.50 0.47
C TYR A 36 17.47 -9.12 1.02
N ARG A 37 18.76 -8.85 1.23
CA ARG A 37 19.26 -7.52 1.58
C ARG A 37 19.82 -6.87 0.32
N VAL A 38 19.29 -5.71 -0.02
CA VAL A 38 19.57 -5.01 -1.26
C VAL A 38 20.19 -3.67 -0.91
N SER A 39 21.32 -3.38 -1.54
CA SER A 39 21.99 -2.08 -1.49
C SER A 39 21.92 -1.47 -2.88
N LEU A 40 21.42 -0.24 -2.95
CA LEU A 40 21.39 0.55 -4.17
C LEU A 40 22.41 1.67 -4.06
N ASP A 41 23.21 1.85 -5.10
CA ASP A 41 24.17 2.93 -5.23
C ASP A 41 23.53 4.16 -5.89
N ARG A 42 24.24 5.28 -5.86
CA ARG A 42 23.88 6.55 -6.48
C ARG A 42 23.40 6.37 -7.92
N GLY A 43 22.30 7.04 -8.24
CA GLY A 43 21.71 7.06 -9.58
C GLY A 43 20.77 5.90 -9.88
N ALA A 44 20.74 4.86 -9.05
CA ALA A 44 19.75 3.77 -9.15
C ALA A 44 18.32 4.31 -9.05
N LEU A 45 17.38 3.65 -9.73
CA LEU A 45 15.95 3.97 -9.67
C LEU A 45 15.27 3.04 -8.67
N LEU A 46 14.68 3.60 -7.62
CA LEU A 46 14.29 2.89 -6.40
C LEU A 46 13.23 1.81 -6.66
N LEU A 47 12.09 2.18 -7.26
CA LEU A 47 10.99 1.24 -7.52
C LEU A 47 11.39 0.21 -8.57
N GLU A 48 12.06 0.64 -9.63
CA GLU A 48 12.52 -0.20 -10.72
C GLU A 48 13.51 -1.26 -10.23
N SER A 49 14.45 -0.87 -9.36
CA SER A 49 15.39 -1.82 -8.74
C SER A 49 14.69 -2.84 -7.84
N ILE A 50 13.65 -2.42 -7.12
CA ILE A 50 12.82 -3.33 -6.31
C ILE A 50 12.08 -4.33 -7.21
N ASN A 51 11.48 -3.86 -8.31
CA ASN A 51 10.81 -4.70 -9.29
C ASN A 51 11.79 -5.70 -9.94
N ASP A 52 13.01 -5.27 -10.25
CA ASP A 52 14.07 -6.15 -10.79
C ASP A 52 14.46 -7.25 -9.79
N VAL A 53 14.54 -6.94 -8.50
CA VAL A 53 14.78 -7.93 -7.44
C VAL A 53 13.62 -8.93 -7.36
N ILE A 54 12.38 -8.45 -7.31
CA ILE A 54 11.18 -9.30 -7.25
C ILE A 54 11.14 -10.25 -8.46
N LYS A 55 11.37 -9.73 -9.67
CA LYS A 55 11.39 -10.51 -10.90
C LYS A 55 12.53 -11.52 -10.94
N SER A 56 13.77 -11.09 -10.67
CA SER A 56 14.96 -11.95 -10.75
C SER A 56 14.98 -13.06 -9.71
N LYS A 57 14.30 -12.87 -8.58
CA LYS A 57 14.14 -13.88 -7.52
C LYS A 57 12.81 -14.62 -7.57
N ALA A 58 12.00 -14.38 -8.61
CA ALA A 58 10.68 -14.99 -8.80
C ALA A 58 9.77 -14.88 -7.55
N ILE A 59 9.81 -13.73 -6.87
CA ILE A 59 9.01 -13.47 -5.68
C ILE A 59 7.57 -13.22 -6.12
N ARG A 60 6.64 -14.08 -5.70
CA ARG A 60 5.20 -13.90 -5.94
C ARG A 60 4.52 -13.16 -4.80
N ASP A 61 4.81 -13.55 -3.57
CA ASP A 61 4.22 -12.99 -2.37
C ASP A 61 5.31 -12.66 -1.36
N GLY A 62 5.14 -11.56 -0.63
CA GLY A 62 6.22 -11.04 0.20
C GLY A 62 5.99 -9.64 0.75
N GLN A 63 7.06 -9.10 1.30
CA GLN A 63 7.09 -7.75 1.88
C GLN A 63 8.39 -7.05 1.49
N VAL A 64 8.28 -5.77 1.16
CA VAL A 64 9.41 -4.86 0.99
C VAL A 64 9.51 -3.96 2.21
N ILE A 65 10.71 -3.76 2.73
CA ILE A 65 11.05 -2.72 3.71
C ILE A 65 12.19 -1.89 3.13
N ILE A 66 11.98 -0.58 3.02
CA ILE A 66 13.00 0.41 2.68
C ILE A 66 13.39 1.07 4.01
N SER A 67 14.58 0.75 4.51
CA SER A 67 14.97 1.12 5.88
C SER A 67 15.61 2.50 5.96
N SER A 68 16.34 2.90 4.92
CA SER A 68 17.28 4.02 4.99
C SER A 68 17.75 4.39 3.59
N GLY A 69 18.14 5.64 3.40
CA GLY A 69 18.76 6.12 2.17
C GLY A 69 18.41 7.56 1.86
N SER A 70 18.74 8.00 0.65
CA SER A 70 18.39 9.33 0.15
C SER A 70 18.08 9.31 -1.33
N VAL A 71 17.26 10.26 -1.78
CA VAL A 71 16.88 10.46 -3.18
C VAL A 71 17.18 11.89 -3.63
N GLU A 72 17.55 12.07 -4.89
CA GLU A 72 17.77 13.39 -5.51
C GLU A 72 16.58 13.88 -6.33
N GLU A 73 15.67 12.98 -6.65
CA GLU A 73 14.37 13.25 -7.24
C GLU A 73 13.45 12.10 -6.88
N CYS A 74 12.19 12.37 -6.52
CA CYS A 74 11.20 11.32 -6.35
C CYS A 74 9.79 11.77 -6.69
N THR A 75 9.10 10.90 -7.43
CA THR A 75 7.68 11.00 -7.74
C THR A 75 6.88 10.09 -6.83
N TYR A 76 5.78 10.60 -6.29
CA TYR A 76 4.82 9.84 -5.52
C TYR A 76 3.41 10.37 -5.78
N HIS A 77 2.39 9.55 -5.52
CA HIS A 77 1.01 10.03 -5.52
C HIS A 77 0.33 9.86 -4.16
N PHE A 78 -0.71 10.64 -3.94
CA PHE A 78 -1.60 10.51 -2.79
C PHE A 78 -3.05 10.61 -3.23
N VAL A 79 -3.94 10.07 -2.40
CA VAL A 79 -5.38 10.13 -2.63
C VAL A 79 -5.87 11.53 -2.28
N ALA A 80 -6.45 12.23 -3.26
CA ALA A 80 -6.86 13.63 -3.18
C ALA A 80 -8.36 13.81 -2.90
N SER A 81 -9.12 12.72 -2.73
CA SER A 81 -10.56 12.76 -2.48
C SER A 81 -11.00 11.72 -1.45
N THR A 82 -12.07 12.04 -0.72
CA THR A 82 -12.80 11.13 0.18
C THR A 82 -14.03 10.49 -0.48
N ASP A 83 -14.22 10.68 -1.78
CA ASP A 83 -15.32 10.10 -2.55
C ASP A 83 -15.17 8.58 -2.71
N LEU A 84 -16.24 7.93 -3.19
CA LEU A 84 -16.26 6.48 -3.43
C LEU A 84 -15.24 6.04 -4.49
N LYS A 85 -14.92 6.91 -5.45
CA LYS A 85 -13.92 6.68 -6.46
C LYS A 85 -12.66 7.50 -6.11
N PRO A 86 -11.51 6.85 -5.88
CA PRO A 86 -10.29 7.57 -5.54
C PRO A 86 -9.83 8.44 -6.72
N GLN A 87 -9.28 9.60 -6.39
CA GLN A 87 -8.57 10.47 -7.32
C GLN A 87 -7.13 10.57 -6.83
N ASN A 88 -6.17 10.33 -7.71
CA ASN A 88 -4.75 10.40 -7.37
C ASN A 88 -4.18 11.74 -7.83
N GLU A 89 -3.41 12.39 -6.98
CA GLU A 89 -2.58 13.53 -7.33
C GLU A 89 -1.11 13.12 -7.25
N TYR A 90 -0.37 13.37 -8.32
CA TYR A 90 1.05 13.02 -8.45
C TYR A 90 1.90 14.25 -8.17
N LYS A 91 2.98 14.07 -7.39
CA LYS A 91 3.98 15.10 -7.12
C LYS A 91 5.36 14.57 -7.36
N THR A 92 6.19 15.42 -7.97
CA THR A 92 7.63 15.20 -8.10
C THR A 92 8.35 16.24 -7.26
N VAL A 93 9.21 15.78 -6.35
CA VAL A 93 10.11 16.64 -5.59
C VAL A 93 11.53 16.40 -6.09
N ARG A 94 12.21 17.49 -6.46
CA ARG A 94 13.61 17.51 -6.91
C ARG A 94 14.47 18.12 -5.82
N GLY A 95 15.68 17.60 -5.66
CA GLY A 95 16.61 17.98 -4.60
C GLY A 95 16.77 16.88 -3.54
N PRO A 96 17.75 17.05 -2.63
CA PRO A 96 18.10 16.02 -1.65
C PRO A 96 16.95 15.78 -0.68
N SER A 97 16.59 14.51 -0.52
CA SER A 97 15.58 14.07 0.44
C SER A 97 16.06 12.80 1.14
N GLU A 98 15.94 12.75 2.46
CA GLU A 98 16.18 11.54 3.24
C GLU A 98 14.99 10.59 3.12
N ILE A 99 15.24 9.30 2.98
CA ILE A 99 14.24 8.23 3.11
C ILE A 99 14.13 7.91 4.59
N LEU A 100 12.99 8.26 5.20
CA LEU A 100 12.73 7.99 6.61
C LEU A 100 12.16 6.58 6.83
N SER A 101 11.33 6.13 5.89
CA SER A 101 10.79 4.78 5.86
C SER A 101 10.13 4.51 4.52
N GLY A 102 9.98 3.24 4.18
CA GLY A 102 9.12 2.82 3.08
C GLY A 102 8.88 1.33 3.12
N GLY A 103 7.88 0.87 2.39
CA GLY A 103 7.58 -0.55 2.33
C GLY A 103 6.22 -0.84 1.76
N GLY A 104 5.99 -2.12 1.48
CA GLY A 104 4.81 -2.55 0.77
C GLY A 104 4.66 -4.06 0.68
N VAL A 105 3.42 -4.51 0.51
CA VAL A 105 3.11 -5.92 0.26
C VAL A 105 3.36 -6.23 -1.21
N ILE A 106 4.08 -7.33 -1.45
CA ILE A 106 4.19 -7.96 -2.77
C ILE A 106 3.05 -8.97 -2.85
N ALA A 107 2.20 -8.86 -3.87
CA ALA A 107 1.17 -9.83 -4.17
C ALA A 107 1.16 -10.09 -5.67
N ASP A 108 1.19 -11.35 -6.05
CA ASP A 108 1.32 -11.82 -7.42
C ASP A 108 2.49 -11.20 -8.21
N GLY A 109 3.60 -10.93 -7.52
CA GLY A 109 4.80 -10.30 -8.08
C GLY A 109 4.72 -8.79 -8.24
N GLU A 110 3.64 -8.16 -7.77
CA GLU A 110 3.42 -6.72 -7.86
C GLU A 110 3.52 -6.06 -6.48
N PRO A 111 4.53 -5.21 -6.22
CA PRO A 111 4.62 -4.48 -4.96
C PRO A 111 3.64 -3.30 -4.92
N HIS A 112 3.07 -3.01 -3.76
CA HIS A 112 2.37 -1.74 -3.48
C HIS A 112 3.12 -1.04 -2.35
N ILE A 113 3.98 -0.08 -2.70
CA ILE A 113 4.93 0.55 -1.78
C ILE A 113 4.49 1.98 -1.47
N HIS A 114 4.49 2.33 -0.19
CA HIS A 114 4.45 3.73 0.25
C HIS A 114 5.81 4.12 0.80
N ILE A 115 6.13 5.41 0.72
CA ILE A 115 7.40 5.98 1.18
C ILE A 115 7.17 7.27 1.96
N ALA A 116 7.96 7.47 3.01
CA ALA A 116 8.10 8.72 3.74
C ALA A 116 9.50 9.31 3.49
N LEU A 117 9.51 10.52 2.97
CA LEU A 117 10.69 11.31 2.64
C LEU A 117 10.74 12.54 3.53
N SER A 118 11.92 13.12 3.71
CA SER A 118 12.03 14.43 4.35
C SER A 118 13.11 15.31 3.76
N ASN A 119 12.86 16.62 3.80
CA ASN A 119 13.87 17.64 3.53
C ASN A 119 13.58 18.91 4.35
N PRO A 120 14.55 19.83 4.49
CA PRO A 120 14.38 21.05 5.30
C PRO A 120 13.27 21.99 4.82
N GLU A 121 12.95 22.00 3.52
CA GLU A 121 11.98 22.91 2.92
C GLU A 121 10.53 22.46 3.17
N LYS A 122 10.28 21.15 3.12
CA LYS A 122 8.93 20.56 3.15
C LYS A 122 8.61 19.83 4.45
N GLY A 123 9.60 19.57 5.30
CA GLY A 123 9.46 18.64 6.41
C GLY A 123 9.30 17.20 5.90
N VAL A 124 8.38 16.44 6.46
CA VAL A 124 8.06 15.06 6.03
C VAL A 124 6.96 15.07 4.98
N TYR A 125 7.16 14.35 3.89
CA TYR A 125 6.20 14.19 2.80
C TYR A 125 6.34 12.81 2.16
N GLY A 126 5.34 12.39 1.42
CA GLY A 126 5.36 11.07 0.78
C GLY A 126 3.98 10.60 0.37
N GLY A 127 3.90 9.34 -0.04
CA GLY A 127 2.70 8.71 -0.56
C GLY A 127 3.04 7.37 -1.19
N HIS A 128 2.22 6.95 -2.16
CA HIS A 128 2.52 5.79 -2.99
C HIS A 128 3.74 6.07 -3.87
N LEU A 129 4.75 5.19 -3.79
CA LEU A 129 6.01 5.32 -4.53
C LEU A 129 5.77 5.10 -6.03
N GLU A 130 6.26 6.00 -6.87
CA GLU A 130 6.19 5.89 -8.32
C GLU A 130 7.57 5.68 -8.95
N THR A 131 7.58 5.36 -10.24
CA THR A 131 8.82 5.24 -11.04
C THR A 131 9.60 6.55 -11.10
N GLY A 132 10.90 6.46 -11.34
CA GLY A 132 11.77 7.64 -11.52
C GLY A 132 12.33 8.23 -10.22
N CYS A 133 12.03 7.64 -9.06
CA CYS A 133 12.69 8.01 -7.80
C CYS A 133 14.16 7.59 -7.81
N ARG A 134 15.07 8.56 -7.87
CA ARG A 134 16.50 8.33 -8.07
C ARG A 134 17.27 8.45 -6.77
N VAL A 135 18.03 7.40 -6.43
CA VAL A 135 18.90 7.35 -5.26
C VAL A 135 20.01 8.39 -5.37
N LEU A 136 20.19 9.21 -4.32
CA LEU A 136 21.21 10.24 -4.25
C LEU A 136 22.57 9.67 -3.83
N TYR A 137 22.62 8.90 -2.75
CA TYR A 137 23.87 8.28 -2.26
C TYR A 137 23.74 6.78 -2.06
N LEU A 138 22.73 6.35 -1.32
CA LEU A 138 22.45 4.94 -1.10
C LEU A 138 20.96 4.74 -0.79
N ALA A 139 20.48 3.51 -0.98
CA ALA A 139 19.26 3.02 -0.36
C ALA A 139 19.45 1.58 0.11
N GLU A 140 18.97 1.28 1.31
CA GLU A 140 19.01 -0.05 1.91
C GLU A 140 17.61 -0.62 2.01
N ILE A 141 17.43 -1.81 1.44
CA ILE A 141 16.13 -2.43 1.28
C ILE A 141 16.23 -3.88 1.74
N THR A 142 15.20 -4.37 2.43
CA THR A 142 15.00 -5.77 2.74
C THR A 142 13.76 -6.27 2.02
N VAL A 143 13.88 -7.38 1.29
CA VAL A 143 12.76 -8.04 0.62
C VAL A 143 12.59 -9.43 1.22
N PHE A 144 11.40 -9.69 1.77
CA PHE A 144 11.00 -11.01 2.26
C PHE A 144 10.21 -11.73 1.18
N ARG A 145 10.56 -12.99 0.91
CA ARG A 145 9.70 -13.91 0.15
C ARG A 145 8.90 -14.75 1.11
N PHE A 146 7.59 -14.73 0.95
CA PHE A 146 6.69 -15.58 1.71
C PHE A 146 6.35 -16.86 0.93
N VAL A 147 6.09 -17.93 1.67
CA VAL A 147 5.50 -19.18 1.19
C VAL A 147 4.26 -19.47 2.02
N GLY A 148 3.13 -19.59 1.34
CA GLY A 148 1.84 -19.78 1.97
C GLY A 148 0.71 -19.45 1.00
N THR A 149 -0.26 -18.65 1.44
CA THR A 149 -1.43 -18.29 0.63
C THR A 149 -1.04 -17.39 -0.55
N PRO A 150 -1.21 -17.82 -1.81
CA PRO A 150 -0.95 -16.94 -2.94
C PRO A 150 -1.96 -15.80 -2.97
N LEU A 151 -1.48 -14.57 -3.02
CA LEU A 151 -2.32 -13.38 -3.06
C LEU A 151 -2.24 -12.71 -4.43
N THR A 152 -3.29 -11.97 -4.74
CA THR A 152 -3.35 -11.05 -5.87
C THR A 152 -4.20 -9.85 -5.48
N ARG A 153 -4.31 -8.86 -6.37
CA ARG A 153 -5.23 -7.73 -6.18
C ARG A 153 -6.33 -7.77 -7.22
N LYS A 154 -7.58 -7.91 -6.77
CA LYS A 154 -8.77 -7.91 -7.65
C LYS A 154 -9.56 -6.63 -7.43
N SER A 155 -10.11 -6.09 -8.51
CA SER A 155 -10.95 -4.89 -8.46
C SER A 155 -12.28 -5.21 -7.77
N ASN A 156 -12.70 -4.37 -6.83
CA ASN A 156 -14.06 -4.41 -6.29
C ASN A 156 -15.03 -3.61 -7.18
N GLU A 157 -16.31 -3.55 -6.79
CA GLU A 157 -17.36 -2.81 -7.51
C GLU A 157 -17.05 -1.32 -7.73
N LYS A 158 -16.13 -0.75 -6.93
CA LYS A 158 -15.72 0.66 -6.99
C LYS A 158 -14.44 0.86 -7.80
N GLY A 159 -13.89 -0.18 -8.41
CA GLY A 159 -12.63 -0.09 -9.16
C GLY A 159 -11.37 -0.14 -8.29
N ILE A 160 -11.51 -0.42 -6.99
CA ILE A 160 -10.38 -0.43 -6.04
C ILE A 160 -9.78 -1.83 -6.00
N LEU A 161 -8.47 -1.90 -6.21
CA LEU A 161 -7.69 -3.14 -6.12
C LEU A 161 -7.47 -3.53 -4.67
N LEU A 162 -8.14 -4.59 -4.22
CA LEU A 162 -8.01 -5.13 -2.86
C LEU A 162 -7.24 -6.45 -2.89
N LEU A 163 -6.45 -6.71 -1.85
CA LEU A 163 -5.81 -8.02 -1.67
C LEU A 163 -6.87 -9.11 -1.55
N GLN A 164 -6.66 -10.21 -2.27
CA GLN A 164 -7.52 -11.39 -2.27
C GLN A 164 -6.67 -12.65 -2.55
N PRO A 165 -7.16 -13.85 -2.19
CA PRO A 165 -6.53 -15.08 -2.64
C PRO A 165 -6.54 -15.15 -4.17
N LYS A 166 -5.44 -15.66 -4.73
CA LYS A 166 -5.28 -15.79 -6.17
C LYS A 166 -6.31 -16.77 -6.75
#